data_AF-A0A168MSD4-F1
#
_entry.id   AF-A0A168MSD4-F1
#
_cell.length_a   1.000
_cell.length_b   1.000
_cell.length_c   1.000
_cell.angle_alpha   90.00
_cell.angle_beta   90.00
_cell.angle_gamma   90.00
#
_symmetry.space_group_name_H-M   'P 1'
#
loop_
_entity.id
_entity.type
_entity.pdbx_description
1 polymer ?
#
loop_
_entity_poly.entity_id
_entity_poly.type
_entity_poly.pdbx_seq_one_letter_code
_entity_poly.pdbx_strand_id
1 'polypeptide(L)'
;MLKKLMNFCITTTIVFGISTAAYAKTSYNVTRLCGNDRYETSIKIAENFQSGTLQNVILASGSNFPDALVGSILSKKYNAPILLINSDLNSNSEQLNYIKNNIDKNGNVYILGGTGSVSDEFANHVKDLGYNNITRLGGNNRFSTNKEIVNSMNVKNGTPIVIANGYGFADALSISSVAADNGYPIFMTKADSLPDETKDLISSINPSTVYIIGGQGSVEDKILTQLKSLVPSLSDDNIKRIDGQTRYDTSLNICKYFNVNTDTAVLASGVNFPDALSGSTLASKLNAPIILIDGKDITNQKSFMDSKGYKNVTILGGFASVDLAAEYQLVDPSKIPQAEKDYLNNLKNYCESYKQETDTFLNNLDTVENKISNLKSTSTYNTVEDIDNSISQSISAVNEVNSYLSDYKNNLTSLKDKVANLQVPDKLSNLNSQYLSNINTQIDDIDKSIDYMNSYVYKFNSFKQAVDDLDFDKAKSIGNCIIQPPDIQTGSSGISSLYDTVNAAINSLQQ
;
A
#
# COMPACT_ATOMS: atom_id res chain seq x y z
N MET A 1 22.06 24.02 -15.63
CA MET A 1 20.65 24.28 -16.01
C MET A 1 20.10 23.10 -16.78
N LEU A 2 20.60 22.80 -17.99
CA LEU A 2 20.23 21.58 -18.75
C LEU A 2 20.56 20.28 -18.02
N LYS A 3 21.74 20.14 -17.38
CA LYS A 3 21.98 19.02 -16.44
C LYS A 3 20.93 18.80 -15.32
N LYS A 4 20.25 19.84 -14.83
CA LYS A 4 19.16 19.67 -13.84
C LYS A 4 17.84 19.23 -14.52
N LEU A 5 17.62 19.64 -15.77
CA LEU A 5 16.55 19.14 -16.66
C LEU A 5 16.86 17.75 -17.25
N MET A 6 18.11 17.28 -17.26
CA MET A 6 18.52 15.93 -17.69
C MET A 6 18.56 14.93 -16.53
N ASN A 7 18.88 15.37 -15.31
CA ASN A 7 18.68 14.57 -14.08
C ASN A 7 17.20 14.23 -13.82
N PHE A 8 16.30 14.76 -14.63
CA PHE A 8 14.86 14.51 -14.68
C PHE A 8 14.49 13.09 -15.16
N CYS A 9 15.40 12.37 -15.86
CA CYS A 9 15.00 11.17 -16.62
C CYS A 9 15.94 9.96 -16.60
N ILE A 10 16.84 9.81 -15.62
CA ILE A 10 17.71 8.61 -15.58
C ILE A 10 17.39 7.77 -14.34
N THR A 11 16.72 6.64 -14.55
CA THR A 11 17.28 5.26 -14.44
C THR A 11 16.16 4.25 -14.22
N THR A 12 16.07 3.24 -15.09
CA THR A 12 16.05 1.82 -14.66
C THR A 12 16.28 0.91 -15.86
N THR A 13 17.48 0.34 -15.96
CA THR A 13 17.73 -0.84 -16.78
C THR A 13 17.22 -2.05 -16.00
N ILE A 14 16.10 -2.62 -16.43
CA ILE A 14 15.53 -3.83 -15.83
C ILE A 14 16.15 -5.04 -16.54
N VAL A 15 16.89 -5.85 -15.79
CA VAL A 15 17.36 -7.17 -16.22
C VAL A 15 16.22 -8.16 -15.96
N PHE A 16 15.58 -8.65 -17.02
CA PHE A 16 14.61 -9.74 -16.93
C PHE A 16 15.36 -11.08 -16.85
N GLY A 17 15.53 -11.60 -15.64
CA GLY A 17 15.80 -13.02 -15.42
C GLY A 17 14.49 -13.79 -15.52
N ILE A 18 14.15 -14.30 -16.71
CA ILE A 18 12.96 -15.13 -16.89
C ILE A 18 13.34 -16.56 -16.46
N SER A 19 13.08 -16.91 -15.20
CA SER A 19 12.96 -18.32 -14.83
C SER A 19 11.55 -18.76 -15.19
N THR A 20 11.40 -19.55 -16.25
CA THR A 20 10.12 -20.21 -16.55
C THR A 20 9.90 -21.33 -15.55
N ALA A 21 9.34 -20.97 -14.39
CA ALA A 21 8.71 -21.95 -13.52
C ALA A 21 7.41 -22.40 -14.19
N ALA A 22 7.38 -23.65 -14.65
CA ALA A 22 6.17 -24.28 -15.16
C ALA A 22 5.20 -24.48 -13.99
N TYR A 23 4.23 -23.58 -13.84
CA TYR A 23 3.19 -23.71 -12.81
C TYR A 23 2.15 -24.77 -13.20
N ALA A 24 1.82 -25.64 -12.25
CA ALA A 24 0.70 -26.55 -12.40
C ALA A 24 -0.64 -25.76 -12.46
N LYS A 25 -1.48 -26.21 -13.38
CA LYS A 25 -2.72 -25.60 -13.92
C LYS A 25 -3.94 -25.68 -12.97
N THR A 26 -3.80 -25.28 -11.71
CA THR A 26 -4.98 -25.10 -10.84
C THR A 26 -5.37 -23.63 -10.84
N SER A 27 -6.57 -23.35 -11.35
CA SER A 27 -7.22 -22.05 -11.30
C SER A 27 -8.26 -22.01 -10.18
N TYR A 28 -8.46 -20.84 -9.59
CA TYR A 28 -9.33 -20.62 -8.45
C TYR A 28 -10.57 -19.79 -8.83
N ASN A 29 -11.61 -19.87 -8.00
CA ASN A 29 -12.65 -18.84 -7.94
C ASN A 29 -12.12 -17.70 -7.09
N VAL A 30 -11.68 -16.62 -7.75
CA VAL A 30 -11.04 -15.49 -7.08
C VAL A 30 -12.03 -14.35 -6.88
N THR A 31 -12.11 -13.86 -5.65
CA THR A 31 -12.83 -12.64 -5.28
C THR A 31 -11.84 -11.64 -4.69
N ARG A 32 -11.77 -10.42 -5.21
CA ARG A 32 -11.00 -9.34 -4.58
C ARG A 32 -11.93 -8.40 -3.81
N LEU A 33 -11.58 -8.12 -2.56
CA LEU A 33 -12.23 -7.14 -1.71
C LEU A 33 -11.28 -5.97 -1.48
N CYS A 34 -11.57 -4.84 -2.12
CA CYS A 34 -10.73 -3.65 -2.06
C CYS A 34 -11.54 -2.38 -2.28
N GLY A 35 -11.09 -1.29 -1.67
CA GLY A 35 -11.45 0.07 -2.03
C GLY A 35 -10.21 0.91 -2.41
N ASN A 36 -10.38 2.21 -2.52
CA ASN A 36 -9.30 3.15 -2.85
C ASN A 36 -8.25 3.24 -1.75
N ASP A 37 -8.66 2.99 -0.51
CA ASP A 37 -7.79 2.96 0.64
C ASP A 37 -8.16 1.82 1.61
N ARG A 38 -7.48 1.80 2.77
CA ARG A 38 -7.70 0.82 3.83
C ARG A 38 -9.09 0.91 4.48
N TYR A 39 -9.68 2.10 4.49
CA TYR A 39 -10.93 2.40 5.15
C TYR A 39 -12.08 1.85 4.30
N GLU A 40 -12.11 2.18 3.02
CA GLU A 40 -13.04 1.59 2.04
C GLU A 40 -12.85 0.07 1.91
N THR A 41 -11.59 -0.41 1.91
CA THR A 41 -11.31 -1.86 1.89
C THR A 41 -11.95 -2.57 3.08
N SER A 42 -11.87 -1.99 4.28
CA SER A 42 -12.52 -2.55 5.48
C SER A 42 -14.04 -2.60 5.36
N ILE A 43 -14.65 -1.62 4.68
CA ILE A 43 -16.10 -1.62 4.38
C ILE A 43 -16.43 -2.75 3.40
N LYS A 44 -15.65 -2.93 2.32
CA LYS A 44 -15.86 -4.04 1.37
C LYS A 44 -15.74 -5.42 2.02
N ILE A 45 -14.83 -5.57 2.97
CA ILE A 45 -14.71 -6.76 3.79
C ILE A 45 -15.95 -6.95 4.66
N ALA A 46 -16.41 -5.89 5.32
CA ALA A 46 -17.59 -5.94 6.18
C ALA A 46 -18.90 -6.20 5.41
N GLU A 47 -19.06 -5.67 4.20
CA GLU A 47 -20.18 -5.95 3.29
C GLU A 47 -20.24 -7.44 2.89
N ASN A 48 -19.07 -8.09 2.81
CA ASN A 48 -18.95 -9.52 2.48
C ASN A 48 -18.88 -10.42 3.73
N PHE A 49 -18.95 -9.86 4.94
CA PHE A 49 -18.87 -10.62 6.19
C PHE A 49 -20.11 -11.48 6.42
N GLN A 50 -21.30 -10.88 6.25
CA GLN A 50 -22.57 -11.58 6.33
C GLN A 50 -23.68 -10.71 5.72
N SER A 51 -24.65 -11.33 5.05
CA SER A 51 -25.86 -10.63 4.61
C SER A 51 -26.80 -10.30 5.79
N GLY A 52 -27.56 -9.21 5.64
CA GLY A 52 -28.57 -8.78 6.60
C GLY A 52 -28.00 -7.98 7.78
N THR A 53 -28.88 -7.65 8.73
CA THR A 53 -28.52 -6.84 9.90
C THR A 53 -27.69 -7.64 10.91
N LEU A 54 -26.58 -7.08 11.34
CA LEU A 54 -25.69 -7.61 12.37
C LEU A 54 -26.02 -7.02 13.74
N GLN A 55 -25.75 -7.79 14.79
CA GLN A 55 -25.93 -7.34 16.18
C GLN A 55 -24.70 -6.66 16.75
N ASN A 56 -23.55 -6.77 16.10
CA ASN A 56 -22.28 -6.31 16.66
C ASN A 56 -21.37 -5.76 15.56
N VAL A 57 -20.62 -4.72 15.87
CA VAL A 57 -19.53 -4.17 15.04
C VAL A 57 -18.33 -3.84 15.90
N ILE A 58 -17.13 -4.03 15.36
CA ILE A 58 -15.88 -3.67 16.02
C ILE A 58 -15.26 -2.48 15.27
N LEU A 59 -14.84 -1.46 16.01
CA LEU A 59 -14.19 -0.27 15.49
C LEU A 59 -12.73 -0.27 15.94
N ALA A 60 -11.83 -0.04 15.00
CA ALA A 60 -10.39 0.00 15.26
C ALA A 60 -9.73 1.15 14.49
N SER A 61 -8.57 1.60 14.95
CA SER A 61 -7.77 2.56 14.18
C SER A 61 -7.33 1.95 12.85
N GLY A 62 -7.54 2.67 11.75
CA GLY A 62 -6.92 2.30 10.48
C GLY A 62 -5.47 2.77 10.34
N SER A 63 -5.01 3.70 11.18
CA SER A 63 -3.65 4.26 11.12
C SER A 63 -2.64 3.51 11.98
N ASN A 64 -3.09 2.75 12.99
CA ASN A 64 -2.24 1.98 13.88
C ASN A 64 -2.84 0.60 14.22
N PHE A 65 -2.00 -0.45 14.25
CA PHE A 65 -2.45 -1.85 14.35
C PHE A 65 -2.58 -2.47 15.76
N PRO A 66 -1.78 -2.09 16.79
CA PRO A 66 -1.61 -2.94 17.98
C PRO A 66 -2.90 -3.22 18.74
N ASP A 67 -3.81 -2.24 18.82
CA ASP A 67 -5.06 -2.37 19.58
C ASP A 67 -6.03 -3.38 18.97
N ALA A 68 -5.96 -3.60 17.67
CA ALA A 68 -6.86 -4.50 16.94
C ALA A 68 -6.20 -5.80 16.48
N LEU A 69 -4.91 -6.00 16.80
CA LEU A 69 -4.12 -7.14 16.33
C LEU A 69 -4.73 -8.50 16.71
N VAL A 70 -5.49 -8.53 17.81
CA VAL A 70 -6.19 -9.72 18.32
C VAL A 70 -7.72 -9.65 18.16
N GLY A 71 -8.20 -8.69 17.38
CA GLY A 71 -9.63 -8.41 17.20
C GLY A 71 -10.40 -9.52 16.49
N SER A 72 -9.71 -10.41 15.75
CA SER A 72 -10.33 -11.55 15.05
C SER A 72 -11.08 -12.49 16.00
N ILE A 73 -10.58 -12.68 17.22
CA ILE A 73 -11.17 -13.60 18.20
C ILE A 73 -12.43 -12.99 18.80
N LEU A 74 -12.38 -11.68 19.08
CA LEU A 74 -13.55 -10.90 19.51
C LEU A 74 -14.63 -10.92 18.41
N SER A 75 -14.21 -10.72 17.16
CA SER A 75 -15.06 -10.82 15.98
C SER A 75 -15.76 -12.17 15.88
N LYS A 76 -15.03 -13.28 16.04
CA LYS A 76 -15.60 -14.63 16.00
C LYS A 76 -16.57 -14.87 17.16
N LYS A 77 -16.23 -14.41 18.37
CA LYS A 77 -17.09 -14.54 19.56
C LYS A 77 -18.42 -13.81 19.39
N TYR A 78 -18.39 -12.58 18.87
CA TYR A 78 -19.57 -11.72 18.77
C TYR A 78 -20.18 -11.66 17.36
N ASN A 79 -19.66 -12.42 16.40
CA ASN A 79 -20.05 -12.37 14.98
C ASN A 79 -20.09 -10.91 14.46
N ALA A 80 -18.95 -10.23 14.54
CA ALA A 80 -18.82 -8.80 14.27
C ALA A 80 -17.70 -8.51 13.27
N PRO A 81 -17.91 -7.76 12.18
CA PRO A 81 -16.84 -7.28 11.33
C PRO A 81 -16.00 -6.20 12.03
N ILE A 82 -14.76 -6.02 11.59
CA ILE A 82 -13.92 -4.88 11.99
C ILE A 82 -14.01 -3.79 10.92
N LEU A 83 -14.42 -2.59 11.33
CA LEU A 83 -14.31 -1.37 10.55
C LEU A 83 -13.09 -0.56 10.99
N LEU A 84 -12.34 -0.07 10.00
CA LEU A 84 -11.21 0.82 10.25
C LEU A 84 -11.68 2.27 10.24
N ILE A 85 -11.29 2.99 11.29
CA ILE A 85 -11.66 4.38 11.53
C ILE A 85 -10.46 5.28 11.23
N ASN A 86 -10.71 6.30 10.41
CA ASN A 86 -9.77 7.38 10.14
C ASN A 86 -9.74 8.35 11.34
N SER A 87 -8.56 8.85 11.69
CA SER A 87 -8.44 9.85 12.75
C SER A 87 -9.14 11.17 12.42
N ASP A 88 -9.27 11.51 11.13
CA ASP A 88 -10.12 12.60 10.68
C ASP A 88 -11.58 12.14 10.57
N LEU A 89 -12.45 12.71 11.39
CA LEU A 89 -13.87 12.37 11.46
C LEU A 89 -14.61 12.62 10.15
N ASN A 90 -14.24 13.66 9.40
CA ASN A 90 -14.90 13.98 8.14
C ASN A 90 -14.64 12.91 7.07
N SER A 91 -13.56 12.14 7.25
CA SER A 91 -13.18 11.03 6.38
C SER A 91 -13.83 9.69 6.77
N ASN A 92 -14.84 9.67 7.66
CA ASN A 92 -15.49 8.43 8.12
C ASN A 92 -16.99 8.30 7.72
N SER A 93 -17.44 9.03 6.71
CA SER A 93 -18.85 9.02 6.30
C SER A 93 -19.33 7.62 5.89
N GLU A 94 -18.48 6.83 5.22
CA GLU A 94 -18.79 5.47 4.79
C GLU A 94 -18.93 4.50 5.97
N GLN A 95 -18.07 4.62 6.99
CA GLN A 95 -18.13 3.81 8.21
C GLN A 95 -19.44 4.08 8.96
N LEU A 96 -19.80 5.35 9.12
CA LEU A 96 -21.05 5.76 9.77
C LEU A 96 -22.26 5.25 8.99
N ASN A 97 -22.23 5.33 7.65
CA ASN A 97 -23.29 4.79 6.78
C ASN A 97 -23.40 3.26 6.89
N TYR A 98 -22.27 2.55 6.89
CA TYR A 98 -22.27 1.10 7.08
C TYR A 98 -22.90 0.75 8.43
N ILE A 99 -22.48 1.41 9.52
CA ILE A 99 -23.05 1.16 10.85
C ILE A 99 -24.57 1.37 10.82
N LYS A 100 -25.03 2.53 10.34
CA LYS A 100 -26.45 2.89 10.25
C LYS A 100 -27.29 1.87 9.48
N ASN A 101 -26.76 1.35 8.37
CA ASN A 101 -27.53 0.52 7.45
C ASN A 101 -27.45 -0.98 7.79
N ASN A 102 -26.40 -1.42 8.47
CA ASN A 102 -26.11 -2.84 8.66
C ASN A 102 -26.12 -3.29 10.13
N ILE A 103 -26.09 -2.38 11.11
CA ILE A 103 -26.04 -2.74 12.53
C ILE A 103 -27.38 -2.43 13.20
N ASP A 104 -27.92 -3.42 13.91
CA ASP A 104 -29.15 -3.31 14.70
C ASP A 104 -29.03 -2.16 15.72
N LYS A 105 -30.10 -1.38 15.89
CA LYS A 105 -30.11 -0.23 16.80
C LYS A 105 -29.81 -0.62 18.25
N ASN A 106 -30.21 -1.82 18.65
CA ASN A 106 -29.98 -2.38 19.97
C ASN A 106 -28.69 -3.23 20.03
N GLY A 107 -27.98 -3.34 18.91
CA GLY A 107 -26.70 -4.03 18.80
C GLY A 107 -25.57 -3.32 19.55
N ASN A 108 -24.42 -3.98 19.65
CA ASN A 108 -23.26 -3.49 20.37
C ASN A 108 -22.19 -2.94 19.42
N VAL A 109 -21.56 -1.85 19.84
CA VAL A 109 -20.40 -1.26 19.17
C VAL A 109 -19.20 -1.43 20.10
N TYR A 110 -18.22 -2.23 19.67
CA TYR A 110 -16.99 -2.42 20.41
C TYR A 110 -15.89 -1.55 19.82
N ILE A 111 -15.21 -0.77 20.64
CA ILE A 111 -14.07 0.06 20.22
C ILE A 111 -12.79 -0.57 20.76
N LEU A 112 -11.84 -0.89 19.88
CA LEU A 112 -10.53 -1.41 20.28
C LEU A 112 -9.54 -0.26 20.42
N GLY A 113 -8.94 -0.15 21.60
CA GLY A 113 -7.96 0.87 21.91
C GLY A 113 -8.52 2.11 22.60
N GLY A 114 -7.58 2.95 23.03
CA GLY A 114 -7.88 4.21 23.72
C GLY A 114 -8.44 5.29 22.78
N THR A 115 -8.65 6.49 23.33
CA THR A 115 -9.20 7.65 22.62
C THR A 115 -8.29 8.16 21.51
N GLY A 116 -6.99 7.89 21.58
CA GLY A 116 -6.03 8.19 20.50
C GLY A 116 -6.17 7.26 19.28
N SER A 117 -6.80 6.09 19.44
CA SER A 117 -7.01 5.12 18.36
C SER A 117 -8.36 5.34 17.67
N VAL A 118 -9.42 5.52 18.46
CA VAL A 118 -10.76 5.93 18.01
C VAL A 118 -11.24 6.99 19.00
N SER A 119 -11.44 8.23 18.52
CA SER A 119 -11.76 9.37 19.37
C SER A 119 -13.12 9.23 20.05
N ASP A 120 -13.29 9.90 21.19
CA ASP A 120 -14.61 9.98 21.85
C ASP A 120 -15.61 10.77 21.00
N GLU A 121 -15.14 11.68 20.17
CA GLU A 121 -15.97 12.39 19.20
C GLU A 121 -16.57 11.43 18.15
N PHE A 122 -15.79 10.48 17.63
CA PHE A 122 -16.33 9.42 16.76
C PHE A 122 -17.37 8.57 17.50
N ALA A 123 -17.06 8.16 18.74
CA ALA A 123 -17.99 7.37 19.56
C ALA A 123 -19.30 8.12 19.85
N ASN A 124 -19.22 9.43 20.08
CA ASN A 124 -20.39 10.29 20.27
C ASN A 124 -21.22 10.40 18.99
N HIS A 125 -20.62 10.52 17.81
CA HIS A 125 -21.38 10.46 16.55
C HIS A 125 -22.11 9.13 16.37
N VAL A 126 -21.49 8.00 16.72
CA VAL A 126 -22.17 6.70 16.70
C VAL A 126 -23.33 6.68 17.71
N LYS A 127 -23.17 7.30 18.88
CA LYS A 127 -24.24 7.45 19.86
C LYS A 127 -25.39 8.34 19.36
N ASP A 128 -25.09 9.44 18.68
CA ASP A 128 -26.06 10.37 18.10
C ASP A 128 -26.84 9.75 16.94
N LEU A 129 -26.24 8.80 16.23
CA LEU A 129 -26.98 7.93 15.32
C LEU A 129 -27.97 7.02 16.05
N GLY A 130 -27.92 6.92 17.38
CA GLY A 130 -28.83 6.23 18.29
C GLY A 130 -28.34 4.87 18.81
N TYR A 131 -27.04 4.57 18.72
CA TYR A 131 -26.45 3.31 19.23
C TYR A 131 -26.02 3.51 20.68
N ASN A 132 -26.72 2.88 21.62
CA ASN A 132 -26.51 3.13 23.05
C ASN A 132 -25.53 2.16 23.72
N ASN A 133 -25.28 1.00 23.10
CA ASN A 133 -24.42 -0.06 23.66
C ASN A 133 -23.00 0.04 23.11
N ILE A 134 -22.26 1.07 23.51
CA ILE A 134 -20.87 1.30 23.08
C ILE A 134 -19.92 0.86 24.20
N THR A 135 -19.05 -0.10 23.92
CA THR A 135 -18.04 -0.62 24.86
C THR A 135 -16.64 -0.37 24.31
N ARG A 136 -15.82 0.38 25.05
CA ARG A 136 -14.41 0.57 24.73
C ARG A 136 -13.55 -0.47 25.46
N LEU A 137 -12.80 -1.25 24.68
CA LEU A 137 -11.81 -2.23 25.13
C LEU A 137 -10.43 -1.67 24.81
N GLY A 138 -9.92 -0.78 25.67
CA GLY A 138 -8.65 -0.08 25.44
C GLY A 138 -7.96 0.27 26.75
N GLY A 139 -6.64 0.10 26.79
CA GLY A 139 -5.82 0.45 27.95
C GLY A 139 -4.73 1.47 27.61
N ASN A 140 -3.84 1.71 28.57
CA ASN A 140 -2.75 2.70 28.43
C ASN A 140 -1.70 2.33 27.37
N ASN A 141 -1.65 1.05 27.00
CA ASN A 141 -0.74 0.51 26.00
C ASN A 141 -1.36 -0.73 25.32
N ARG A 142 -0.70 -1.22 24.27
CA ARG A 142 -1.16 -2.38 23.48
C ARG A 142 -1.40 -3.65 24.31
N PHE A 143 -0.60 -3.89 25.34
CA PHE A 143 -0.70 -5.06 26.21
C PHE A 143 -1.89 -4.94 27.16
N SER A 144 -2.12 -3.73 27.69
CA SER A 144 -3.34 -3.44 28.47
C SER A 144 -4.60 -3.55 27.60
N THR A 145 -4.59 -3.04 26.35
CA THR A 145 -5.70 -3.26 25.39
C THR A 145 -5.94 -4.75 25.13
N ASN A 146 -4.88 -5.54 24.92
CA ASN A 146 -4.97 -6.98 24.76
C ASN A 146 -5.62 -7.67 25.98
N LYS A 147 -5.25 -7.25 27.20
CA LYS A 147 -5.88 -7.72 28.43
C LYS A 147 -7.38 -7.43 28.46
N GLU A 148 -7.81 -6.22 28.12
CA GLU A 148 -9.24 -5.87 28.09
C GLU A 148 -10.02 -6.71 27.07
N ILE A 149 -9.45 -6.94 25.88
CA ILE A 149 -10.06 -7.81 24.87
C ILE A 149 -10.19 -9.23 25.41
N VAL A 150 -9.12 -9.80 25.98
CA VAL A 150 -9.16 -11.18 26.51
C VAL A 150 -10.13 -11.33 27.68
N ASN A 151 -10.21 -10.34 28.58
CA ASN A 151 -11.17 -10.35 29.68
C ASN A 151 -12.62 -10.38 29.20
N SER A 152 -12.95 -9.63 28.14
CA SER A 152 -14.28 -9.67 27.53
C SER A 152 -14.65 -11.05 26.96
N MET A 153 -13.67 -11.92 26.71
CA MET A 153 -13.88 -13.23 26.10
C MET A 153 -14.32 -14.32 27.08
N ASN A 154 -14.23 -14.14 28.40
CA ASN A 154 -14.54 -15.19 29.39
C ASN A 154 -13.83 -16.53 29.07
N VAL A 155 -12.52 -16.47 28.80
CA VAL A 155 -11.72 -17.64 28.43
C VAL A 155 -11.75 -18.67 29.56
N LYS A 156 -11.99 -19.94 29.22
CA LYS A 156 -12.07 -21.03 30.19
C LYS A 156 -10.68 -21.47 30.64
N ASN A 157 -10.60 -22.02 31.84
CA ASN A 157 -9.39 -22.67 32.32
C ASN A 157 -9.02 -23.86 31.40
N GLY A 158 -7.72 -24.05 31.13
CA GLY A 158 -7.19 -25.08 30.25
C GLY A 158 -7.23 -24.74 28.75
N THR A 159 -7.87 -23.65 28.33
CA THR A 159 -7.93 -23.25 26.91
C THR A 159 -6.53 -23.01 26.36
N PRO A 160 -6.14 -23.61 25.21
CA PRO A 160 -4.87 -23.30 24.54
C PRO A 160 -4.76 -21.82 24.18
N ILE A 161 -3.55 -21.28 24.23
CA ILE A 161 -3.30 -19.86 23.95
C ILE A 161 -2.26 -19.69 22.84
N VAL A 162 -2.27 -18.51 22.23
CA VAL A 162 -1.30 -18.09 21.23
C VAL A 162 -0.46 -16.94 21.80
N ILE A 163 0.85 -16.97 21.58
CA ILE A 163 1.80 -15.92 21.92
C ILE A 163 2.40 -15.38 20.63
N ALA A 164 2.35 -14.06 20.46
CA ALA A 164 3.03 -13.37 19.35
C ALA A 164 3.67 -12.07 19.85
N ASN A 165 4.64 -11.55 19.10
CA ASN A 165 5.26 -10.26 19.41
C ASN A 165 4.25 -9.13 19.13
N GLY A 166 4.05 -8.23 20.11
CA GLY A 166 3.10 -7.12 19.99
C GLY A 166 3.60 -5.94 19.14
N TYR A 167 4.88 -5.91 18.75
CA TYR A 167 5.51 -4.87 17.94
C TYR A 167 5.60 -5.22 16.45
N GLY A 168 5.42 -6.49 16.09
CA GLY A 168 5.29 -6.95 14.70
C GLY A 168 3.89 -7.47 14.42
N PHE A 169 3.28 -7.05 13.32
CA PHE A 169 1.91 -7.46 13.00
C PHE A 169 1.81 -8.83 12.32
N ALA A 170 2.84 -9.21 11.55
CA ALA A 170 2.70 -10.29 10.57
C ALA A 170 2.42 -11.65 11.21
N ASP A 171 3.18 -12.02 12.24
CA ASP A 171 3.02 -13.28 12.97
C ASP A 171 1.61 -13.41 13.57
N ALA A 172 1.14 -12.37 14.26
CA ALA A 172 -0.17 -12.35 14.89
C ALA A 172 -1.32 -12.34 13.86
N LEU A 173 -1.17 -11.63 12.74
CA LEU A 173 -2.17 -11.63 11.66
C LEU A 173 -2.24 -12.99 10.94
N SER A 174 -1.10 -13.65 10.70
CA SER A 174 -1.08 -14.97 10.05
C SER A 174 -1.80 -16.06 10.86
N ILE A 175 -1.76 -15.99 12.20
CA ILE A 175 -2.47 -16.96 13.07
C ILE A 175 -3.91 -16.51 13.38
N SER A 176 -4.27 -15.26 13.11
CA SER A 176 -5.47 -14.61 13.63
C SER A 176 -6.79 -15.34 13.35
N SER A 177 -7.01 -15.84 12.13
CA SER A 177 -8.25 -16.55 11.77
C SER A 177 -8.29 -17.95 12.38
N VAL A 178 -7.17 -18.66 12.35
CA VAL A 178 -7.02 -19.99 12.94
C VAL A 178 -7.22 -19.96 14.46
N ALA A 179 -6.62 -18.99 15.15
CA ALA A 179 -6.80 -18.77 16.58
C ALA A 179 -8.26 -18.47 16.92
N ALA A 180 -8.90 -17.60 16.13
CA ALA A 180 -10.31 -17.26 16.30
C ALA A 180 -11.22 -18.48 16.12
N ASP A 181 -11.01 -19.29 15.07
CA ASP A 181 -11.81 -20.49 14.79
C ASP A 181 -11.69 -21.56 15.88
N ASN A 182 -10.53 -21.65 16.52
CA ASN A 182 -10.30 -22.57 17.63
C ASN A 182 -10.64 -21.97 19.01
N GLY A 183 -10.98 -20.69 19.09
CA GLY A 183 -11.23 -19.99 20.35
C GLY A 183 -9.98 -19.81 21.22
N TYR A 184 -8.79 -19.77 20.62
CA TYR A 184 -7.52 -19.59 21.32
C TYR A 184 -7.21 -18.10 21.47
N PRO A 185 -7.20 -17.52 22.69
CA PRO A 185 -6.82 -16.12 22.88
C PRO A 185 -5.37 -15.89 22.42
N ILE A 186 -5.15 -14.79 21.70
CA ILE A 186 -3.81 -14.32 21.34
C ILE A 186 -3.35 -13.32 22.40
N PHE A 187 -2.16 -13.55 22.94
CA PHE A 187 -1.47 -12.64 23.83
C PHE A 187 -0.28 -11.99 23.14
N MET A 188 -0.18 -10.67 23.31
CA MET A 188 0.95 -9.91 22.82
C MET A 188 2.09 -9.88 23.83
N THR A 189 3.31 -9.99 23.34
CA THR A 189 4.53 -10.01 24.16
C THR A 189 5.57 -9.02 23.63
N LYS A 190 6.57 -8.70 24.46
CA LYS A 190 7.82 -8.14 23.94
C LYS A 190 8.67 -9.30 23.41
N ALA A 191 9.77 -8.99 22.72
CA ALA A 191 10.65 -10.03 22.20
C ALA A 191 11.19 -10.95 23.31
N ASP A 192 11.55 -10.38 24.47
CA ASP A 192 12.27 -11.08 25.54
C ASP A 192 11.51 -11.20 26.86
N SER A 193 10.31 -10.63 26.94
CA SER A 193 9.53 -10.56 28.18
C SER A 193 8.02 -10.54 27.99
N LEU A 194 7.33 -11.28 28.86
CA LEU A 194 5.89 -11.19 29.07
C LEU A 194 5.58 -9.90 29.86
N PRO A 195 4.67 -9.04 29.38
CA PRO A 195 4.12 -7.94 30.17
C PRO A 195 3.39 -8.47 31.41
N ASP A 196 3.41 -7.74 32.51
CA ASP A 196 2.78 -8.19 33.76
C ASP A 196 1.27 -8.39 33.59
N GLU A 197 0.62 -7.52 32.81
CA GLU A 197 -0.80 -7.65 32.46
C GLU A 197 -1.14 -8.97 31.74
N THR A 198 -0.18 -9.51 30.99
CA THR A 198 -0.30 -10.79 30.27
C THR A 198 -0.08 -11.98 31.21
N LYS A 199 0.88 -11.87 32.14
CA LYS A 199 1.23 -12.97 33.07
C LYS A 199 0.04 -13.38 33.94
N ASP A 200 -0.71 -12.41 34.47
CA ASP A 200 -1.87 -12.66 35.33
C ASP A 200 -2.94 -13.47 34.59
N LEU A 201 -3.23 -13.10 33.35
CA LEU A 201 -4.23 -13.78 32.53
C LEU A 201 -3.81 -15.20 32.16
N ILE A 202 -2.56 -15.38 31.74
CA ILE A 202 -2.04 -16.71 31.40
C ILE A 202 -2.11 -17.64 32.62
N SER A 203 -1.73 -17.13 33.80
CA SER A 203 -1.78 -17.90 35.05
C SER A 203 -3.22 -18.30 35.41
N SER A 204 -4.19 -17.39 35.24
CA SER A 204 -5.61 -17.68 35.49
C SER A 204 -6.20 -18.69 34.49
N ILE A 205 -5.81 -18.61 33.22
CA ILE A 205 -6.26 -19.53 32.18
C ILE A 205 -5.64 -20.91 32.39
N ASN A 206 -4.41 -21.00 32.91
CA ASN A 206 -3.69 -22.27 33.10
C ASN A 206 -3.75 -23.15 31.82
N PRO A 207 -3.21 -22.66 30.68
CA PRO A 207 -3.43 -23.26 29.38
C PRO A 207 -2.86 -24.68 29.28
N SER A 208 -3.57 -25.55 28.55
CA SER A 208 -3.08 -26.91 28.25
C SER A 208 -1.99 -26.95 27.19
N THR A 209 -1.97 -25.96 26.29
CA THR A 209 -1.00 -25.82 25.18
C THR A 209 -0.73 -24.35 24.93
N VAL A 210 0.51 -24.01 24.61
CA VAL A 210 0.92 -22.67 24.18
C VAL A 210 1.52 -22.73 22.78
N TYR A 211 0.95 -21.96 21.85
CA TYR A 211 1.50 -21.77 20.51
C TYR A 211 2.30 -20.47 20.46
N ILE A 212 3.60 -20.55 20.22
CA ILE A 212 4.46 -19.39 20.00
C ILE A 212 4.58 -19.18 18.50
N ILE A 213 4.13 -18.02 18.00
CA ILE A 213 4.17 -17.70 16.57
C ILE A 213 5.29 -16.70 16.30
N GLY A 214 6.17 -17.07 15.39
CA GLY A 214 7.38 -16.31 15.05
C GLY A 214 8.66 -16.94 15.62
N GLY A 215 9.76 -16.70 14.91
CA GLY A 215 11.08 -17.23 15.27
C GLY A 215 11.69 -16.50 16.47
N GLN A 216 12.90 -16.92 16.88
CA GLN A 216 13.60 -16.34 18.04
C GLN A 216 13.86 -14.83 17.92
N GLY A 217 14.01 -14.29 16.71
CA GLY A 217 14.14 -12.84 16.49
C GLY A 217 12.86 -12.05 16.75
N SER A 218 11.69 -12.71 16.76
CA SER A 218 10.40 -12.13 17.10
C SER A 218 10.03 -12.43 18.56
N VAL A 219 10.19 -13.68 19.00
CA VAL A 219 9.88 -14.12 20.37
C VAL A 219 11.03 -14.99 20.89
N GLU A 220 11.87 -14.46 21.77
CA GLU A 220 13.04 -15.13 22.35
C GLU A 220 12.65 -16.29 23.27
N ASP A 221 13.56 -17.24 23.46
CA ASP A 221 13.35 -18.40 24.34
C ASP A 221 13.24 -18.04 25.84
N LYS A 222 13.57 -16.80 26.22
CA LYS A 222 13.26 -16.29 27.57
C LYS A 222 11.75 -16.33 27.84
N ILE A 223 10.91 -16.10 26.84
CA ILE A 223 9.45 -16.21 26.96
C ILE A 223 9.05 -17.64 27.32
N LEU A 224 9.70 -18.64 26.72
CA LEU A 224 9.46 -20.06 27.03
C LEU A 224 9.73 -20.36 28.51
N THR A 225 10.84 -19.82 29.03
CA THR A 225 11.22 -19.97 30.44
C THR A 225 10.21 -19.29 31.38
N GLN A 226 9.75 -18.09 31.02
CA GLN A 226 8.72 -17.37 31.78
C GLN A 226 7.38 -18.11 31.78
N LEU A 227 6.95 -18.66 30.64
CA LEU A 227 5.70 -19.43 30.51
C LEU A 227 5.72 -20.68 31.40
N LYS A 228 6.80 -21.46 31.38
CA LYS A 228 6.96 -22.64 32.26
C LYS A 228 6.96 -22.28 33.75
N SER A 229 7.53 -21.13 34.09
CA SER A 229 7.54 -20.64 35.48
C SER A 229 6.15 -20.21 35.95
N LEU A 230 5.35 -19.59 35.06
CA LEU A 230 3.99 -19.14 35.37
C LEU A 230 2.98 -20.29 35.39
N VAL A 231 3.19 -21.31 34.56
CA VAL A 231 2.29 -22.45 34.41
C VAL A 231 3.10 -23.74 34.54
N PRO A 232 3.42 -24.19 35.77
CA PRO A 232 4.31 -25.35 36.00
C PRO A 232 3.79 -26.68 35.42
N SER A 233 2.50 -26.77 35.08
CA SER A 233 1.93 -27.92 34.39
C SER A 233 2.23 -27.98 32.88
N LEU A 234 2.76 -26.91 32.28
CA LEU A 234 3.17 -26.92 30.88
C LEU A 234 4.49 -27.68 30.72
N SER A 235 4.43 -28.81 30.02
CA SER A 235 5.62 -29.53 29.56
C SER A 235 6.15 -28.95 28.24
N ASP A 236 7.38 -29.32 27.85
CA ASP A 236 7.94 -28.97 26.54
C ASP A 236 7.06 -29.43 25.37
N ASP A 237 6.40 -30.58 25.52
CA ASP A 237 5.49 -31.11 24.50
C ASP A 237 4.21 -30.29 24.36
N ASN A 238 3.88 -29.44 25.34
CA ASN A 238 2.73 -28.54 25.30
C ASN A 238 3.06 -27.16 24.72
N ILE A 239 4.33 -26.88 24.40
CA ILE A 239 4.73 -25.59 23.85
C ILE A 239 5.21 -25.78 22.42
N LYS A 240 4.50 -25.16 21.48
CA LYS A 240 4.68 -25.36 20.04
C LYS A 240 5.09 -24.04 19.40
N ARG A 241 6.34 -23.93 18.96
CA ARG A 241 6.80 -22.82 18.14
C ARG A 241 6.48 -23.09 16.68
N ILE A 242 5.87 -22.13 16.00
CA ILE A 242 5.60 -22.16 14.56
C ILE A 242 6.19 -20.89 13.97
N ASP A 243 7.19 -21.04 13.12
CA ASP A 243 7.97 -19.95 12.56
C ASP A 243 8.44 -20.25 11.13
N GLY A 244 9.15 -19.30 10.54
CA GLY A 244 9.76 -19.39 9.22
C GLY A 244 10.82 -18.30 9.04
N GLN A 245 11.60 -18.39 7.97
CA GLN A 245 12.66 -17.41 7.68
C GLN A 245 12.09 -16.02 7.38
N THR A 246 10.91 -15.99 6.76
CA THR A 246 10.15 -14.76 6.48
C THR A 246 8.75 -14.83 7.09
N ARG A 247 8.06 -13.68 7.08
CA ARG A 247 6.64 -13.60 7.45
C ARG A 247 5.74 -14.47 6.57
N TYR A 248 6.13 -14.67 5.31
CA TYR A 248 5.41 -15.49 4.34
C TYR A 248 5.58 -16.98 4.66
N ASP A 249 6.80 -17.39 5.01
CA ASP A 249 7.10 -18.76 5.45
C ASP A 249 6.37 -19.09 6.75
N THR A 250 6.38 -18.17 7.73
CA THR A 250 5.64 -18.32 8.99
C THR A 250 4.16 -18.50 8.72
N SER A 251 3.57 -17.68 7.84
CA SER A 251 2.18 -17.80 7.42
C SER A 251 1.86 -19.18 6.84
N LEU A 252 2.70 -19.69 5.92
CA LEU A 252 2.51 -21.01 5.32
C LEU A 252 2.71 -22.14 6.33
N ASN A 253 3.64 -22.01 7.26
CA ASN A 253 3.90 -23.01 8.29
C ASN A 253 2.75 -23.10 9.30
N ILE A 254 2.09 -21.98 9.62
CA ILE A 254 0.82 -21.98 10.37
C ILE A 254 -0.24 -22.78 9.62
N CYS A 255 -0.44 -22.52 8.32
CA CYS A 255 -1.42 -23.25 7.52
C CYS A 255 -1.13 -24.75 7.45
N LYS A 256 0.15 -25.14 7.31
CA LYS A 256 0.58 -26.55 7.31
C LYS A 256 0.35 -27.22 8.66
N TYR A 257 0.67 -26.55 9.76
CA TYR A 257 0.57 -27.09 11.11
C TYR A 257 -0.88 -27.35 11.52
N PHE A 258 -1.73 -26.33 11.39
CA PHE A 258 -3.14 -26.44 11.80
C PHE A 258 -4.01 -27.17 10.78
N ASN A 259 -3.61 -27.17 9.50
CA ASN A 259 -4.24 -27.90 8.42
C ASN A 259 -5.78 -27.77 8.42
N VAL A 260 -6.26 -26.52 8.46
CA VAL A 260 -7.70 -26.20 8.53
C VAL A 260 -8.44 -26.89 7.39
N ASN A 261 -9.50 -27.61 7.73
CA ASN A 261 -10.34 -28.31 6.75
C ASN A 261 -11.24 -27.32 6.02
N THR A 262 -10.74 -26.80 4.90
CA THR A 262 -11.40 -25.81 4.05
C THR A 262 -10.92 -25.94 2.61
N ASP A 263 -11.71 -25.47 1.66
CA ASP A 263 -11.30 -25.27 0.27
C ASP A 263 -11.04 -23.80 -0.08
N THR A 264 -11.05 -22.93 0.93
CA THR A 264 -10.99 -21.48 0.78
C THR A 264 -9.72 -20.93 1.44
N ALA A 265 -9.00 -20.05 0.74
CA ALA A 265 -7.92 -19.25 1.30
C ALA A 265 -8.24 -17.75 1.25
N VAL A 266 -7.69 -17.01 2.21
CA VAL A 266 -7.69 -15.54 2.18
C VAL A 266 -6.25 -15.07 2.01
N LEU A 267 -5.98 -14.31 0.94
CA LEU A 267 -4.68 -13.70 0.67
C LEU A 267 -4.69 -12.24 1.11
N ALA A 268 -3.62 -11.81 1.78
CA ALA A 268 -3.42 -10.42 2.13
C ALA A 268 -1.94 -10.04 2.02
N SER A 269 -1.67 -8.75 1.84
CA SER A 269 -0.30 -8.25 1.90
C SER A 269 0.30 -8.51 3.27
N GLY A 270 1.50 -9.09 3.30
CA GLY A 270 2.33 -9.12 4.49
C GLY A 270 3.16 -7.85 4.65
N VAL A 271 3.19 -6.93 3.68
CA VAL A 271 3.98 -5.69 3.74
C VAL A 271 3.31 -4.64 4.62
N ASN A 272 1.98 -4.56 4.57
CA ASN A 272 1.16 -3.62 5.35
C ASN A 272 0.03 -4.37 6.06
N PHE A 273 -0.47 -3.82 7.18
CA PHE A 273 -1.39 -4.51 8.09
C PHE A 273 -2.91 -4.34 7.84
N PRO A 274 -3.44 -3.20 7.34
CA PRO A 274 -4.87 -2.88 7.50
C PRO A 274 -5.82 -3.88 6.85
N ASP A 275 -5.48 -4.34 5.65
CA ASP A 275 -6.30 -5.25 4.85
C ASP A 275 -6.38 -6.63 5.52
N ALA A 276 -5.24 -7.15 5.99
CA ALA A 276 -5.18 -8.40 6.74
C ALA A 276 -5.86 -8.30 8.12
N LEU A 277 -5.72 -7.16 8.80
CA LEU A 277 -6.32 -6.90 10.11
C LEU A 277 -7.85 -6.93 10.03
N SER A 278 -8.44 -6.13 9.14
CA SER A 278 -9.90 -6.13 8.93
C SER A 278 -10.38 -7.44 8.31
N GLY A 279 -9.63 -8.00 7.35
CA GLY A 279 -9.98 -9.25 6.68
C GLY A 279 -9.81 -10.51 7.52
N SER A 280 -9.12 -10.45 8.66
CA SER A 280 -9.02 -11.57 9.59
C SER A 280 -10.37 -12.04 10.12
N THR A 281 -11.33 -11.11 10.26
CA THR A 281 -12.69 -11.43 10.66
C THR A 281 -13.42 -12.23 9.59
N LEU A 282 -13.25 -11.83 8.33
CA LEU A 282 -13.82 -12.54 7.19
C LEU A 282 -13.18 -13.92 7.02
N ALA A 283 -11.86 -14.02 7.16
CA ALA A 283 -11.16 -15.31 7.09
C ALA A 283 -11.69 -16.30 8.14
N SER A 284 -11.86 -15.86 9.40
CA SER A 284 -12.48 -16.70 10.44
C SER A 284 -13.96 -17.02 10.17
N LYS A 285 -14.72 -16.08 9.58
CA LYS A 285 -16.11 -16.33 9.17
C LYS A 285 -16.21 -17.42 8.09
N LEU A 286 -15.25 -17.44 7.16
CA LEU A 286 -15.14 -18.41 6.09
C LEU A 286 -14.47 -19.73 6.52
N ASN A 287 -14.03 -19.86 7.78
CA ASN A 287 -13.20 -20.97 8.26
C ASN A 287 -11.97 -21.17 7.35
N ALA A 288 -11.30 -20.07 7.00
CA ALA A 288 -10.21 -20.00 6.05
C ALA A 288 -8.93 -19.45 6.71
N PRO A 289 -7.74 -19.97 6.36
CA PRO A 289 -6.49 -19.36 6.78
C PRO A 289 -6.25 -18.03 6.06
N ILE A 290 -5.57 -17.11 6.75
CA ILE A 290 -4.92 -15.96 6.10
C ILE A 290 -3.52 -16.40 5.66
N ILE A 291 -3.23 -16.24 4.38
CA ILE A 291 -1.92 -16.48 3.80
C ILE A 291 -1.34 -15.13 3.39
N LEU A 292 -0.22 -14.76 4.01
CA LEU A 292 0.49 -13.52 3.68
C LEU A 292 1.32 -13.69 2.39
N ILE A 293 1.30 -12.65 1.56
CA ILE A 293 2.12 -12.54 0.35
C ILE A 293 2.90 -11.22 0.35
N ASP A 294 3.99 -11.15 -0.41
CA ASP A 294 4.76 -9.90 -0.55
C ASP A 294 4.07 -8.85 -1.43
N GLY A 295 2.98 -9.26 -2.11
CA GLY A 295 2.17 -8.45 -3.00
C GLY A 295 2.47 -8.65 -4.48
N LYS A 296 3.48 -9.47 -4.84
CA LYS A 296 3.89 -9.72 -6.22
C LYS A 296 4.16 -11.21 -6.49
N ASP A 297 5.08 -11.80 -5.74
CA ASP A 297 5.44 -13.20 -5.90
C ASP A 297 4.59 -14.07 -4.98
N ILE A 298 3.75 -14.90 -5.61
CA ILE A 298 2.86 -15.83 -4.91
C ILE A 298 3.20 -17.29 -5.19
N THR A 299 4.37 -17.57 -5.76
CA THR A 299 4.81 -18.91 -6.19
C THR A 299 4.64 -19.97 -5.10
N ASN A 300 5.14 -19.69 -3.90
CA ASN A 300 5.12 -20.62 -2.78
C ASN A 300 3.71 -20.78 -2.20
N GLN A 301 2.95 -19.68 -2.14
CA GLN A 301 1.59 -19.65 -1.65
C GLN A 301 0.67 -20.42 -2.59
N LYS A 302 0.76 -20.18 -3.91
CA LYS A 302 0.04 -20.92 -4.92
C LYS A 302 0.38 -22.40 -4.86
N SER A 303 1.66 -22.77 -4.79
CA SER A 303 2.10 -24.17 -4.66
C SER A 303 1.49 -24.85 -3.43
N PHE A 304 1.43 -24.15 -2.30
CA PHE A 304 0.76 -24.64 -1.10
C PHE A 304 -0.75 -24.82 -1.33
N MET A 305 -1.44 -23.82 -1.87
CA MET A 305 -2.88 -23.88 -2.13
C MET A 305 -3.25 -24.99 -3.14
N ASP A 306 -2.43 -25.17 -4.18
CA ASP A 306 -2.56 -26.24 -5.18
C ASP A 306 -2.44 -27.61 -4.46
N SER A 307 -1.46 -27.77 -3.58
CA SER A 307 -1.25 -29.02 -2.82
C SER A 307 -2.39 -29.35 -1.84
N LYS A 308 -3.12 -28.34 -1.39
CA LYS A 308 -4.29 -28.48 -0.52
C LYS A 308 -5.60 -28.66 -1.30
N GLY A 309 -5.57 -28.47 -2.62
CA GLY A 309 -6.77 -28.54 -3.45
C GLY A 309 -7.77 -27.43 -3.14
N TYR A 310 -7.29 -26.25 -2.75
CA TYR A 310 -8.16 -25.09 -2.56
C TYR A 310 -8.85 -24.71 -3.89
N LYS A 311 -10.07 -24.21 -3.78
CA LYS A 311 -10.95 -23.85 -4.91
C LYS A 311 -11.28 -22.37 -4.91
N ASN A 312 -11.39 -21.76 -3.73
CA ASN A 312 -11.81 -20.37 -3.58
C ASN A 312 -10.67 -19.55 -2.97
N VAL A 313 -10.42 -18.37 -3.51
CA VAL A 313 -9.42 -17.43 -2.98
C VAL A 313 -10.04 -16.06 -2.84
N THR A 314 -10.00 -15.50 -1.63
CA THR A 314 -10.36 -14.10 -1.41
C THR A 314 -9.08 -13.28 -1.26
N ILE A 315 -8.88 -12.28 -2.14
CA ILE A 315 -7.77 -11.34 -2.06
C ILE A 315 -8.25 -10.09 -1.32
N LEU A 316 -7.47 -9.63 -0.34
CA LEU A 316 -7.73 -8.42 0.43
C LEU A 316 -6.79 -7.30 0.01
N GLY A 317 -7.37 -6.13 -0.30
CA GLY A 317 -6.63 -4.94 -0.69
C GLY A 317 -6.54 -4.73 -2.19
N GLY A 318 -6.24 -3.47 -2.58
CA GLY A 318 -6.10 -3.08 -3.99
C GLY A 318 -4.77 -3.52 -4.60
N PHE A 319 -4.49 -3.08 -5.83
CA PHE A 319 -3.28 -3.47 -6.58
C PHE A 319 -1.96 -3.00 -5.97
N ALA A 320 -1.98 -2.02 -5.06
CA ALA A 320 -0.81 -1.63 -4.29
C ALA A 320 -0.48 -2.62 -3.16
N SER A 321 -1.47 -3.36 -2.65
CA SER A 321 -1.30 -4.38 -1.59
C SER A 321 -1.01 -5.76 -2.19
N VAL A 322 -1.78 -6.14 -3.21
CA VAL A 322 -1.66 -7.39 -3.95
C VAL A 322 -1.83 -7.06 -5.42
N ASP A 323 -0.75 -7.12 -6.19
CA ASP A 323 -0.74 -6.66 -7.57
C ASP A 323 -1.69 -7.47 -8.47
N LEU A 324 -1.96 -6.91 -9.65
CA LEU A 324 -2.85 -7.54 -10.63
C LEU A 324 -2.21 -8.81 -11.23
N ALA A 325 -0.89 -8.87 -11.31
CA ALA A 325 -0.16 -10.02 -11.85
C ALA A 325 -0.30 -11.26 -10.95
N ALA A 326 -0.16 -11.09 -9.64
CA ALA A 326 -0.41 -12.11 -8.63
C ALA A 326 -1.86 -12.62 -8.69
N GLU A 327 -2.84 -11.73 -8.87
CA GLU A 327 -4.22 -12.17 -9.06
C GLU A 327 -4.39 -13.00 -10.34
N TYR A 328 -3.81 -12.57 -11.46
CA TYR A 328 -3.94 -13.30 -12.72
C TYR A 328 -3.24 -14.67 -12.70
N GLN A 329 -2.20 -14.87 -11.89
CA GLN A 329 -1.64 -16.20 -11.63
C GLN A 329 -2.61 -17.16 -10.92
N LEU A 330 -3.69 -16.67 -10.33
CA LEU A 330 -4.71 -17.46 -9.62
C LEU A 330 -5.95 -17.73 -10.48
N VAL A 331 -6.17 -16.97 -11.55
CA VAL A 331 -7.40 -17.02 -12.35
C VAL A 331 -7.15 -17.79 -13.64
N ASP A 332 -8.15 -18.54 -14.11
CA ASP A 332 -8.11 -19.11 -15.47
C ASP A 332 -8.13 -17.96 -16.50
N PRO A 333 -7.11 -17.81 -17.37
CA PRO A 333 -7.07 -16.72 -18.33
C PRO A 333 -8.30 -16.64 -19.25
N SER A 334 -9.02 -17.75 -19.46
CA SER A 334 -10.28 -17.77 -20.24
C SER A 334 -11.46 -17.11 -19.52
N LYS A 335 -11.41 -16.99 -18.19
CA LYS A 335 -12.44 -16.31 -17.38
C LYS A 335 -12.24 -14.80 -17.29
N ILE A 336 -11.08 -14.30 -17.72
CA ILE A 336 -10.77 -12.86 -17.67
C ILE A 336 -11.45 -12.17 -18.87
N PRO A 337 -12.30 -11.16 -18.64
CA PRO A 337 -13.05 -10.51 -19.71
C PRO A 337 -12.14 -9.95 -20.81
N GLN A 338 -12.57 -10.09 -22.07
CA GLN A 338 -11.79 -9.55 -23.21
C GLN A 338 -11.58 -8.04 -23.09
N ALA A 339 -12.58 -7.31 -22.58
CA ALA A 339 -12.46 -5.87 -22.33
C ALA A 339 -11.33 -5.51 -21.33
N GLU A 340 -11.05 -6.35 -20.33
CA GLU A 340 -9.90 -6.15 -19.43
C GLU A 340 -8.58 -6.33 -20.19
N LYS A 341 -8.48 -7.38 -21.01
CA LYS A 341 -7.27 -7.66 -21.80
C LYS A 341 -6.99 -6.54 -22.80
N ASP A 342 -8.02 -6.09 -23.51
CA ASP A 342 -7.92 -5.01 -24.49
C ASP A 342 -7.53 -3.70 -23.81
N TYR A 343 -8.14 -3.38 -22.65
CA TYR A 343 -7.79 -2.21 -21.86
C TYR A 343 -6.32 -2.23 -21.42
N LEU A 344 -5.83 -3.35 -20.86
CA LEU A 344 -4.43 -3.47 -20.42
C LEU A 344 -3.44 -3.31 -21.58
N ASN A 345 -3.73 -3.90 -22.74
CA ASN A 345 -2.90 -3.72 -23.93
C ASN A 345 -2.89 -2.27 -24.41
N ASN A 346 -4.04 -1.60 -24.42
CA ASN A 346 -4.13 -0.18 -24.76
C ASN A 346 -3.32 0.67 -23.77
N LEU A 347 -3.51 0.45 -22.46
CA LEU A 347 -2.81 1.20 -21.42
C LEU A 347 -1.29 0.98 -21.50
N LYS A 348 -0.84 -0.24 -21.77
CA LYS A 348 0.58 -0.56 -22.04
C LYS A 348 1.12 0.29 -23.20
N ASN A 349 0.42 0.30 -24.33
CA ASN A 349 0.83 1.06 -25.51
C ASN A 349 0.89 2.58 -25.23
N TYR A 350 -0.02 3.11 -24.40
CA TYR A 350 0.02 4.53 -23.99
C TYR A 350 1.17 4.83 -23.02
N CYS A 351 1.53 3.89 -22.16
CA CYS A 351 2.74 4.02 -21.33
C CYS A 351 4.02 3.99 -22.20
N GLU A 352 4.07 3.15 -23.24
CA GLU A 352 5.18 3.10 -24.20
C GLU A 352 5.27 4.37 -25.03
N SER A 353 4.12 4.90 -25.47
CA SER A 353 4.05 6.18 -26.18
C SER A 353 4.55 7.32 -25.29
N TYR A 354 4.12 7.38 -24.02
CA TYR A 354 4.63 8.36 -23.05
C TYR A 354 6.16 8.29 -22.93
N LYS A 355 6.72 7.08 -22.83
CA LYS A 355 8.16 6.89 -22.76
C LYS A 355 8.87 7.41 -24.01
N GLN A 356 8.35 7.08 -25.19
CA GLN A 356 8.90 7.55 -26.47
C GLN A 356 8.87 9.08 -26.60
N GLU A 357 7.77 9.72 -26.21
CA GLU A 357 7.66 11.19 -26.19
C GLU A 357 8.69 11.81 -25.25
N THR A 358 8.88 11.19 -24.08
CA THR A 358 9.86 11.62 -23.09
C THR A 358 11.29 11.48 -23.61
N ASP A 359 11.64 10.34 -24.20
CA ASP A 359 12.95 10.10 -24.80
C ASP A 359 13.24 11.10 -25.93
N THR A 360 12.23 11.40 -26.76
CA THR A 360 12.34 12.40 -27.85
C THR A 360 12.61 13.79 -27.29
N PHE A 361 11.87 14.20 -26.26
CA PHE A 361 12.08 15.48 -25.59
C PHE A 361 13.49 15.60 -24.99
N LEU A 362 13.99 14.55 -24.35
CA LEU A 362 15.34 14.55 -23.77
C LEU A 362 16.44 14.65 -24.84
N ASN A 363 16.32 13.92 -25.95
CA ASN A 363 17.26 14.02 -27.06
C ASN A 363 17.31 15.44 -27.66
N ASN A 364 16.15 16.11 -27.71
CA ASN A 364 16.06 17.50 -28.12
C ASN A 364 16.77 18.44 -27.12
N LEU A 365 16.61 18.20 -25.81
CA LEU A 365 17.35 18.96 -24.77
C LEU A 365 18.86 18.76 -24.87
N ASP A 366 19.33 17.52 -25.08
CA ASP A 366 20.75 17.20 -25.25
C ASP A 366 21.35 17.96 -26.45
N THR A 367 20.58 18.09 -27.53
CA THR A 367 20.96 18.88 -28.71
C THR A 367 21.19 20.35 -28.34
N VAL A 368 20.30 20.94 -27.54
CA VAL A 368 20.47 22.33 -27.07
C VAL A 368 21.62 22.47 -26.07
N GLU A 369 21.81 21.49 -25.18
CA GLU A 369 22.94 21.50 -24.24
C GLU A 369 24.28 21.50 -24.97
N ASN A 370 24.40 20.69 -26.02
CA ASN A 370 25.59 20.64 -26.85
C ASN A 370 25.84 21.98 -27.57
N LYS A 371 24.78 22.62 -28.12
CA LYS A 371 24.88 23.96 -28.70
C LYS A 371 25.42 24.96 -27.67
N ILE A 372 24.83 25.03 -26.48
CA ILE A 372 25.26 25.96 -25.42
C ILE A 372 26.68 25.67 -24.92
N SER A 373 27.05 24.40 -24.80
CA SER A 373 28.39 24.00 -24.36
C SER A 373 29.45 24.42 -25.37
N ASN A 374 29.17 24.27 -26.66
CA ASN A 374 30.04 24.76 -27.73
C ASN A 374 30.21 26.27 -27.66
N LEU A 375 29.13 27.04 -27.45
CA LEU A 375 29.18 28.49 -27.29
C LEU A 375 30.13 28.92 -26.16
N LYS A 376 30.09 28.24 -25.02
CA LYS A 376 30.98 28.52 -23.87
C LYS A 376 32.45 28.21 -24.15
N SER A 377 32.71 27.17 -24.95
CA SER A 377 34.08 26.71 -25.23
C SER A 377 34.82 27.58 -26.25
N THR A 378 34.09 28.29 -27.11
CA THR A 378 34.66 29.09 -28.22
C THR A 378 34.61 30.59 -27.98
N SER A 379 34.00 31.06 -26.88
CA SER A 379 33.78 32.49 -26.65
C SER A 379 35.05 33.19 -26.18
N THR A 380 35.50 34.18 -26.97
CA THR A 380 36.45 35.22 -26.55
C THR A 380 35.72 36.55 -26.69
N TYR A 381 35.49 37.26 -25.59
CA TYR A 381 34.68 38.49 -25.57
C TYR A 381 35.59 39.71 -25.66
N ASN A 382 35.84 40.20 -26.87
CA ASN A 382 36.72 41.35 -27.10
C ASN A 382 35.94 42.64 -27.40
N THR A 383 34.69 42.51 -27.84
CA THR A 383 33.81 43.62 -28.23
C THR A 383 32.42 43.49 -27.61
N VAL A 384 31.67 44.61 -27.59
CA VAL A 384 30.24 44.61 -27.23
C VAL A 384 29.43 43.71 -28.19
N GLU A 385 29.83 43.66 -29.46
CA GLU A 385 29.21 42.81 -30.48
C GLU A 385 29.37 41.31 -30.16
N ASP A 386 30.54 40.89 -29.63
CA ASP A 386 30.76 39.50 -29.19
C ASP A 386 29.81 39.12 -28.03
N ILE A 387 29.60 40.05 -27.10
CA ILE A 387 28.69 39.89 -25.97
C ILE A 387 27.24 39.81 -26.47
N ASP A 388 26.85 40.72 -27.36
CA ASP A 388 25.51 40.77 -27.92
C ASP A 388 25.13 39.50 -28.69
N ASN A 389 26.06 39.02 -29.52
CA ASN A 389 25.89 37.78 -30.27
C ASN A 389 25.72 36.58 -29.32
N SER A 390 26.55 36.50 -28.27
CA SER A 390 26.45 35.42 -27.29
C SER A 390 25.15 35.45 -26.47
N ILE A 391 24.65 36.63 -26.11
CA ILE A 391 23.34 36.76 -25.44
C ILE A 391 22.22 36.35 -26.39
N SER A 392 22.27 36.79 -27.64
CA SER A 392 21.27 36.45 -28.67
C SER A 392 21.21 34.94 -28.92
N GLN A 393 22.36 34.27 -29.01
CA GLN A 393 22.43 32.82 -29.13
C GLN A 393 21.89 32.10 -27.87
N SER A 394 22.14 32.66 -26.68
CA SER A 394 21.59 32.13 -25.42
C SER A 394 20.07 32.26 -25.37
N ILE A 395 19.51 33.41 -25.78
CA ILE A 395 18.07 33.62 -25.92
C ILE A 395 17.48 32.62 -26.91
N SER A 396 18.11 32.45 -28.07
CA SER A 396 17.66 31.49 -29.08
C SER A 396 17.62 30.06 -28.53
N ALA A 397 18.64 29.65 -27.78
CA ALA A 397 18.69 28.32 -27.17
C ALA A 397 17.61 28.12 -26.10
N VAL A 398 17.34 29.14 -25.28
CA VAL A 398 16.24 29.10 -24.28
C VAL A 398 14.88 29.03 -24.96
N ASN A 399 14.67 29.79 -26.05
CA ASN A 399 13.45 29.73 -26.86
C ASN A 399 13.25 28.36 -27.52
N GLU A 400 14.33 27.73 -27.98
CA GLU A 400 14.31 26.38 -28.53
C GLU A 400 13.86 25.35 -27.48
N VAL A 401 14.39 25.43 -26.25
CA VAL A 401 13.91 24.60 -25.13
C VAL A 401 12.43 24.85 -24.82
N ASN A 402 11.99 26.11 -24.82
CA ASN A 402 10.57 26.45 -24.63
C ASN A 402 9.65 25.83 -25.69
N SER A 403 10.10 25.82 -26.95
CA SER A 403 9.39 25.14 -28.03
C SER A 403 9.26 23.65 -27.74
N TYR A 404 10.37 22.98 -27.38
CA TYR A 404 10.35 21.54 -27.06
C TYR A 404 9.51 21.20 -25.84
N LEU A 405 9.53 22.02 -24.79
CA LEU A 405 8.64 21.86 -23.63
C LEU A 405 7.17 21.97 -24.03
N SER A 406 6.84 22.94 -24.89
CA SER A 406 5.47 23.16 -25.38
C SER A 406 4.98 21.99 -26.23
N ASP A 407 5.81 21.48 -27.14
CA ASP A 407 5.51 20.32 -27.96
C ASP A 407 5.31 19.06 -27.09
N TYR A 408 6.22 18.83 -26.14
CA TYR A 408 6.12 17.71 -25.20
C TYR A 408 4.83 17.79 -24.36
N LYS A 409 4.50 18.97 -23.82
CA LYS A 409 3.24 19.21 -23.11
C LYS A 409 2.01 18.85 -23.96
N ASN A 410 1.99 19.30 -25.22
CA ASN A 410 0.88 19.04 -26.14
C ASN A 410 0.73 17.54 -26.43
N ASN A 411 1.85 16.84 -26.63
CA ASN A 411 1.85 15.39 -26.84
C ASN A 411 1.33 14.65 -25.60
N LEU A 412 1.80 15.02 -24.39
CA LEU A 412 1.29 14.45 -23.15
C LEU A 412 -0.20 14.73 -22.92
N THR A 413 -0.66 15.93 -23.25
CA THR A 413 -2.08 16.29 -23.19
C THR A 413 -2.90 15.41 -24.12
N SER A 414 -2.42 15.18 -25.35
CA SER A 414 -3.07 14.26 -26.29
C SER A 414 -3.12 12.82 -25.77
N LEU A 415 -2.03 12.32 -25.17
CA LEU A 415 -2.01 10.99 -24.55
C LEU A 415 -3.00 10.88 -23.39
N LYS A 416 -3.05 11.89 -22.53
CA LYS A 416 -4.01 11.98 -21.42
C LYS A 416 -5.44 11.89 -21.94
N ASP A 417 -5.78 12.69 -22.94
CA ASP A 417 -7.13 12.74 -23.50
C ASP A 417 -7.52 11.40 -24.14
N LYS A 418 -6.57 10.70 -24.78
CA LYS A 418 -6.81 9.35 -25.32
C LYS A 418 -7.10 8.34 -24.21
N VAL A 419 -6.34 8.36 -23.11
CA VAL A 419 -6.57 7.46 -21.97
C VAL A 419 -7.87 7.78 -21.23
N ALA A 420 -8.19 9.07 -21.05
CA ALA A 420 -9.43 9.51 -20.42
C ALA A 420 -10.70 9.05 -21.18
N ASN A 421 -10.58 8.82 -22.49
CA ASN A 421 -11.66 8.34 -23.35
C ASN A 421 -11.73 6.81 -23.50
N LEU A 422 -10.85 6.06 -22.83
CA LEU A 422 -10.93 4.59 -22.84
C LEU A 422 -12.19 4.12 -22.13
N GLN A 423 -12.79 3.05 -22.63
CA GLN A 423 -13.77 2.28 -21.86
C GLN A 423 -13.00 1.50 -20.78
N VAL A 424 -13.17 1.92 -19.53
CA VAL A 424 -12.43 1.35 -18.40
C VAL A 424 -13.30 0.30 -17.69
N PRO A 425 -12.87 -0.96 -17.61
CA PRO A 425 -13.53 -1.94 -16.76
C PRO A 425 -13.50 -1.49 -15.30
N ASP A 426 -14.61 -1.64 -14.57
CA ASP A 426 -14.75 -1.15 -13.18
C ASP A 426 -13.58 -1.56 -12.28
N LYS A 427 -13.14 -2.82 -12.40
CA LYS A 427 -12.00 -3.39 -11.66
C LYS A 427 -10.66 -2.64 -11.92
N LEU A 428 -10.48 -2.05 -13.10
CA LEU A 428 -9.24 -1.39 -13.53
C LEU A 428 -9.31 0.14 -13.43
N SER A 429 -10.41 0.69 -12.92
CA SER A 429 -10.61 2.14 -12.71
C SER A 429 -9.45 2.81 -11.96
N ASN A 430 -8.91 2.15 -10.93
CA ASN A 430 -7.79 2.70 -10.17
C ASN A 430 -6.48 2.79 -10.97
N LEU A 431 -6.20 1.85 -11.88
CA LEU A 431 -5.04 1.96 -12.78
C LEU A 431 -5.21 3.14 -13.75
N ASN A 432 -6.44 3.35 -14.24
CA ASN A 432 -6.76 4.48 -15.09
C ASN A 432 -6.54 5.81 -14.37
N SER A 433 -7.07 5.93 -13.15
CA SER A 433 -6.91 7.12 -12.30
C SER A 433 -5.44 7.40 -11.99
N GLN A 434 -4.64 6.36 -11.74
CA GLN A 434 -3.20 6.49 -11.54
C GLN A 434 -2.48 7.02 -12.78
N TYR A 435 -2.79 6.49 -13.98
CA TYR A 435 -2.23 7.02 -15.22
C TYR A 435 -2.56 8.51 -15.38
N LEU A 436 -3.84 8.87 -15.24
CA LEU A 436 -4.32 10.24 -15.41
C LEU A 436 -3.72 11.20 -14.37
N SER A 437 -3.58 10.76 -13.12
CA SER A 437 -2.94 11.55 -12.07
C SER A 437 -1.45 11.79 -12.35
N ASN A 438 -0.73 10.74 -12.74
CA ASN A 438 0.70 10.84 -13.04
C ASN A 438 0.96 11.73 -14.26
N ILE A 439 0.17 11.59 -15.33
CA ILE A 439 0.36 12.41 -16.54
C ILE A 439 -0.05 13.88 -16.31
N ASN A 440 -1.08 14.16 -15.50
CA ASN A 440 -1.42 15.53 -15.11
C ASN A 440 -0.29 16.18 -14.29
N THR A 441 0.24 15.46 -13.30
CA THR A 441 1.40 15.93 -12.51
C THR A 441 2.56 16.29 -13.42
N GLN A 442 2.82 15.43 -14.42
CA GLN A 442 3.88 15.68 -15.40
C GLN A 442 3.61 16.94 -16.25
N ILE A 443 2.38 17.15 -16.69
CA ILE A 443 1.98 18.35 -17.44
C ILE A 443 2.17 19.61 -16.59
N ASP A 444 1.76 19.58 -15.32
CA ASP A 444 1.91 20.71 -14.39
C ASP A 444 3.38 21.07 -14.15
N ASP A 445 4.27 20.07 -14.08
CA ASP A 445 5.70 20.30 -13.93
C ASP A 445 6.35 20.87 -15.21
N ILE A 446 5.84 20.51 -16.39
CA ILE A 446 6.26 21.12 -17.65
C ILE A 446 5.82 22.59 -17.70
N ASP A 447 4.61 22.92 -17.24
CA ASP A 447 4.14 24.32 -17.18
C ASP A 447 5.03 25.19 -16.30
N LYS A 448 5.38 24.71 -15.11
CA LYS A 448 6.36 25.40 -14.24
C LYS A 448 7.71 25.58 -14.94
N SER A 449 8.12 24.60 -15.74
CA SER A 449 9.37 24.67 -16.50
C SER A 449 9.32 25.72 -17.61
N ILE A 450 8.19 25.83 -18.34
CA ILE A 450 7.97 26.85 -19.37
C ILE A 450 7.97 28.26 -18.74
N ASP A 451 7.24 28.47 -17.65
CA ASP A 451 7.20 29.75 -16.93
C ASP A 451 8.61 30.18 -16.50
N TYR A 452 9.36 29.21 -16.00
CA TYR A 452 10.73 29.43 -15.57
C TYR A 452 11.66 29.80 -16.73
N MET A 453 11.55 29.11 -17.87
CA MET A 453 12.33 29.42 -19.07
C MET A 453 11.95 30.78 -19.66
N ASN A 454 10.68 31.16 -19.65
CA ASN A 454 10.22 32.51 -20.02
C ASN A 454 10.85 33.61 -19.15
N SER A 455 11.02 33.34 -17.84
CA SER A 455 11.72 34.26 -16.94
C SER A 455 13.18 34.50 -17.34
N TYR A 456 13.86 33.49 -17.91
CA TYR A 456 15.21 33.64 -18.44
C TYR A 456 15.25 34.45 -19.72
N VAL A 457 14.33 34.22 -20.65
CA VAL A 457 14.23 35.03 -21.87
C VAL A 457 14.09 36.50 -21.49
N TYR A 458 13.21 36.81 -20.54
CA TYR A 458 13.05 38.17 -20.02
C TYR A 458 14.35 38.74 -19.42
N LYS A 459 15.05 37.97 -18.58
CA LYS A 459 16.33 38.39 -17.97
C LYS A 459 17.42 38.59 -19.02
N PHE A 460 17.54 37.71 -20.01
CA PHE A 460 18.54 37.85 -21.08
C PHE A 460 18.24 39.05 -21.97
N ASN A 461 16.98 39.31 -22.30
CA ASN A 461 16.59 40.53 -23.03
C ASN A 461 16.91 41.79 -22.23
N SER A 462 16.64 41.78 -20.91
CA SER A 462 16.97 42.91 -20.03
C SER A 462 18.47 43.14 -19.91
N PHE A 463 19.26 42.05 -19.89
CA PHE A 463 20.72 42.11 -19.88
C PHE A 463 21.27 42.62 -21.21
N LYS A 464 20.75 42.13 -22.35
CA LYS A 464 21.06 42.62 -23.69
C LYS A 464 20.84 44.13 -23.79
N GLN A 465 19.67 44.61 -23.39
CA GLN A 465 19.36 46.03 -23.38
C GLN A 465 20.33 46.85 -22.51
N ALA A 466 20.70 46.35 -21.32
CA ALA A 466 21.66 47.04 -20.46
C ALA A 466 23.06 47.12 -21.09
N VAL A 467 23.47 46.09 -21.85
CA VAL A 467 24.72 46.10 -22.62
C VAL A 467 24.66 47.09 -23.77
N ASP A 468 23.54 47.13 -24.52
CA ASP A 468 23.31 48.08 -25.61
C ASP A 468 23.32 49.54 -25.12
N ASP A 469 22.78 49.78 -23.92
CA ASP A 469 22.74 51.10 -23.26
C ASP A 469 24.08 51.48 -22.58
N LEU A 470 25.08 50.58 -22.55
CA LEU A 470 26.34 50.71 -21.79
C LEU A 470 26.13 50.91 -20.27
N ASP A 471 25.02 50.41 -19.72
CA ASP A 471 24.68 50.44 -18.29
C ASP A 471 25.24 49.20 -17.57
N PHE A 472 26.54 49.25 -17.27
CA PHE A 472 27.27 48.13 -16.67
C PHE A 472 26.81 47.77 -15.24
N ASP A 473 26.28 48.72 -14.48
CA ASP A 473 25.77 48.48 -13.13
C ASP A 473 24.47 47.66 -13.19
N LYS A 474 23.55 48.03 -14.10
CA LYS A 474 22.34 47.26 -14.38
C LYS A 474 22.66 45.88 -14.93
N ALA A 475 23.59 45.78 -15.89
CA ALA A 475 24.04 44.50 -16.44
C ALA A 475 24.58 43.57 -15.34
N LYS A 476 25.46 44.08 -14.46
CA LYS A 476 26.02 43.33 -13.33
C LYS A 476 24.96 42.89 -12.33
N SER A 477 23.99 43.77 -12.02
CA SER A 477 22.87 43.44 -11.14
C SER A 477 22.01 42.30 -11.69
N ILE A 478 21.70 42.33 -12.99
CA ILE A 478 20.93 41.26 -13.66
C ILE A 478 21.72 39.95 -13.67
N GLY A 479 23.02 40.00 -14.00
CA GLY A 479 23.90 38.83 -14.04
C GLY A 479 23.96 38.06 -12.73
N ASN A 480 23.94 38.75 -11.58
CA ASN A 480 23.95 38.13 -10.25
C ASN A 480 22.63 37.40 -9.91
N CYS A 481 21.52 37.73 -10.57
CA CYS A 481 20.18 37.15 -10.35
C CYS A 481 19.86 35.93 -11.24
N ILE A 482 20.79 35.50 -12.09
CA ILE A 482 20.62 34.38 -13.06
C ILE A 482 20.91 33.00 -12.42
N ILE A 483 21.39 32.93 -11.17
CA ILE A 483 22.13 31.74 -10.70
C ILE A 483 21.28 30.64 -10.02
N GLN A 484 20.02 30.87 -9.66
CA GLN A 484 19.26 29.86 -8.87
C GLN A 484 18.03 29.31 -9.61
N PRO A 485 18.07 28.05 -10.06
CA PRO A 485 16.87 27.36 -10.52
C PRO A 485 15.95 26.93 -9.39
N PRO A 486 14.62 27.03 -9.60
CA PRO A 486 13.63 26.57 -8.64
C PRO A 486 13.78 25.08 -8.44
N ASP A 487 13.38 24.64 -7.26
CA ASP A 487 13.29 23.24 -6.91
C ASP A 487 12.01 22.66 -7.53
N ILE A 488 12.15 21.93 -8.63
CA ILE A 488 11.04 21.26 -9.32
C ILE A 488 11.05 19.81 -8.85
N GLN A 489 10.00 19.39 -8.13
CA GLN A 489 9.84 18.00 -7.68
C GLN A 489 9.59 17.08 -8.88
N THR A 490 10.06 15.83 -8.80
CA THR A 490 10.09 14.88 -9.93
C THR A 490 8.84 13.98 -9.98
N GLY A 491 8.04 14.06 -11.05
CA GLY A 491 6.85 13.22 -11.28
C GLY A 491 7.02 11.97 -12.18
N SER A 492 8.19 11.76 -12.81
CA SER A 492 8.38 10.76 -13.89
C SER A 492 8.34 9.28 -13.46
N SER A 493 8.54 8.96 -12.17
CA SER A 493 8.54 7.57 -11.69
C SER A 493 7.18 6.88 -11.77
N GLY A 494 6.08 7.66 -11.78
CA GLY A 494 4.72 7.13 -11.71
C GLY A 494 4.31 6.30 -12.93
N ILE A 495 4.51 6.83 -14.15
CA ILE A 495 4.09 6.14 -15.39
C ILE A 495 5.00 4.92 -15.68
N SER A 496 6.30 5.01 -15.37
CA SER A 496 7.19 3.84 -15.50
C SER A 496 6.78 2.71 -14.57
N SER A 497 6.47 3.02 -13.30
CA SER A 497 5.99 2.00 -12.36
C SER A 497 4.68 1.37 -12.84
N LEU A 498 3.78 2.16 -13.43
CA LEU A 498 2.52 1.67 -13.98
C LEU A 498 2.76 0.76 -15.19
N TYR A 499 3.69 1.10 -16.08
CA TYR A 499 4.08 0.23 -17.19
C TYR A 499 4.52 -1.14 -16.70
N ASP A 500 5.38 -1.20 -15.68
CA ASP A 500 5.87 -2.45 -15.12
C ASP A 500 4.72 -3.28 -14.53
N THR A 501 3.80 -2.65 -13.81
CA THR A 501 2.59 -3.32 -13.28
C THR A 501 1.71 -3.90 -14.39
N VAL A 502 1.42 -3.11 -15.43
CA VAL A 502 0.57 -3.55 -16.55
C VAL A 502 1.26 -4.66 -17.34
N ASN A 503 2.55 -4.53 -17.60
CA ASN A 503 3.33 -5.52 -18.34
C ASN A 503 3.44 -6.84 -17.56
N ALA A 504 3.66 -6.79 -16.24
CA ALA A 504 3.64 -7.98 -15.39
C ALA A 504 2.28 -8.68 -15.43
N ALA A 505 1.17 -7.92 -15.37
CA ALA A 505 -0.16 -8.48 -15.48
C ALA A 505 -0.39 -9.17 -16.84
N ILE A 506 -0.01 -8.53 -17.95
CA ILE A 506 -0.11 -9.12 -19.29
C ILE A 506 0.72 -10.40 -19.40
N ASN A 507 1.94 -10.41 -18.84
CA ASN A 507 2.78 -11.61 -18.84
C ASN A 507 2.13 -12.76 -18.04
N SER A 508 1.52 -12.46 -16.90
CA SER A 508 0.77 -13.46 -16.11
C SER A 508 -0.46 -14.00 -16.83
N LEU A 509 -1.07 -13.24 -17.76
CA LEU A 509 -2.17 -13.75 -18.60
C LEU A 509 -1.70 -14.73 -19.70
N GLN A 510 -0.43 -14.61 -20.12
CA GLN A 510 0.14 -15.40 -21.21
C GLN A 510 0.73 -16.73 -20.74
N GLN A 511 1.13 -16.80 -19.46
CA GLN A 511 1.59 -18.02 -18.78
C GLN A 511 0.39 -18.89 -18.39
#